data_AF-A0A929W8J4-F1
#
_entry.id   AF-A0A929W8J4-F1
#
_cell.length_a   1.000
_cell.length_b   1.000
_cell.length_c   1.000
_cell.angle_alpha   90.00
_cell.angle_beta   90.00
_cell.angle_gamma   90.00
#
_symmetry.space_group_name_H-M   'P 1'
#
loop_
_entity.id
_entity.type
_entity.pdbx_description
1 polymer ?
#
loop_
_entity_poly.entity_id
_entity_poly.type
_entity_poly.pdbx_seq_one_letter_code
_entity_poly.pdbx_strand_id
1 'polypeptide(L)'
;MKQFSTSSRVSTRRGLLAVSPLLLMVVLFLAMSFVTGSFYKVPLVIVFIIASAYALFITNHPDATRPAEPELHRGLLPIAERVSVFSRGAGEKNLMMMLWIFILAGAFAASAKQMGAIDSTVAMTLRALPVSLLVPGLFLAACFVSLSIGTSVGTVMALVPVATGVASSSGLALPLVVGAVVGGAFFGDNLSFISDTTIVATRSQGVRLSDKFRTNIRIALPAAVICFALYCVLGHGGHNVASIPDFSLLKVVPYLAVLVAAVLGVDVMLVLLLGNVLTGAIGLATGSFDVAGWFASMA
;
A
#
# COMPACT_ATOMS: atom_id res chain seq x y z
N MET A 1 -9.69 40.39 -8.15
CA MET A 1 -9.15 39.03 -8.22
C MET A 1 -7.68 39.10 -7.82
N LYS A 2 -7.35 38.83 -6.55
CA LYS A 2 -6.01 39.04 -6.00
C LYS A 2 -5.06 37.96 -6.55
N GLN A 3 -3.98 38.40 -7.19
CA GLN A 3 -2.85 37.56 -7.62
C GLN A 3 -2.37 36.70 -6.45
N PHE A 4 -2.31 35.38 -6.66
CA PHE A 4 -1.57 34.50 -5.77
C PHE A 4 -0.09 34.87 -5.83
N SER A 5 0.38 35.37 -4.69
CA SER A 5 1.75 35.57 -4.23
C SER A 5 2.83 34.81 -5.01
N THR A 6 3.87 35.54 -5.39
CA THR A 6 5.17 35.07 -5.88
C THR A 6 5.71 33.91 -5.02
N SER A 7 5.62 32.68 -5.54
CA SER A 7 6.41 31.57 -5.02
C SER A 7 7.87 31.85 -5.33
N SER A 8 8.72 31.91 -4.30
CA SER A 8 10.17 31.88 -4.51
C SER A 8 10.49 30.58 -5.23
N ARG A 9 11.07 30.66 -6.44
CA ARG A 9 11.48 29.46 -7.18
C ARG A 9 12.54 28.74 -6.35
N VAL A 10 12.25 27.51 -5.92
CA VAL A 10 13.25 26.64 -5.29
C VAL A 10 14.36 26.40 -6.32
N SER A 11 15.61 26.72 -5.97
CA SER A 11 16.71 26.50 -6.91
C SER A 11 16.94 25.01 -7.14
N THR A 12 17.36 24.63 -8.35
CA THR A 12 17.64 23.22 -8.70
C THR A 12 18.57 22.54 -7.70
N ARG A 13 19.59 23.25 -7.23
CA ARG A 13 20.52 22.76 -6.20
C ARG A 13 19.81 22.42 -4.89
N ARG A 14 18.86 23.25 -4.46
CA ARG A 14 18.06 23.00 -3.25
C ARG A 14 17.07 21.86 -3.44
N GLY A 15 16.45 21.75 -4.61
CA GLY A 15 15.59 20.63 -4.96
C GLY A 15 16.34 19.29 -4.93
N LEU A 16 17.54 19.23 -5.53
CA LEU A 16 18.39 18.04 -5.49
C LEU A 16 18.82 17.67 -4.07
N LEU A 17 19.15 18.66 -3.24
CA LEU A 17 19.45 18.46 -1.82
C LEU A 17 18.23 17.91 -1.04
N ALA A 18 17.02 18.37 -1.33
CA ALA A 18 15.82 17.86 -0.67
C ALA A 18 15.53 16.38 -1.00
N VAL A 19 15.93 15.92 -2.19
CA VAL A 19 15.73 14.53 -2.64
C VAL A 19 16.92 13.62 -2.28
N SER A 20 18.08 14.17 -1.91
CA SER A 20 19.28 13.38 -1.63
C SER A 20 19.14 12.33 -0.50
N PRO A 21 18.27 12.48 0.53
CA PRO A 21 18.04 11.40 1.49
C PRO A 21 17.45 10.14 0.86
N LEU A 22 16.58 10.30 -0.15
CA LEU A 22 16.01 9.18 -0.89
C LEU A 22 17.10 8.47 -1.72
N LEU A 23 17.98 9.24 -2.36
CA LEU A 23 19.12 8.69 -3.09
C LEU A 23 20.08 7.94 -2.16
N LEU A 24 20.37 8.51 -0.99
CA LEU A 24 21.19 7.89 0.03
C LEU A 24 20.59 6.55 0.48
N MET A 25 19.28 6.50 0.72
CA MET A 25 18.57 5.27 1.07
C MET A 25 18.77 4.18 0.00
N VAL A 26 18.60 4.51 -1.28
CA VAL A 26 18.78 3.56 -2.39
C VAL A 26 20.23 3.08 -2.48
N VAL A 27 21.20 4.00 -2.42
CA VAL A 27 22.64 3.65 -2.48
C VAL A 27 23.04 2.76 -1.31
N LEU A 28 22.62 3.10 -0.09
CA LEU A 28 22.90 2.30 1.11
C LEU A 28 22.29 0.90 1.01
N PHE A 29 21.05 0.79 0.56
CA PHE A 29 20.38 -0.49 0.38
C PHE A 29 21.14 -1.37 -0.63
N LEU A 30 21.50 -0.81 -1.80
CA LEU A 30 22.24 -1.54 -2.83
C LEU A 30 23.66 -1.92 -2.39
N ALA A 31 24.38 -0.99 -1.76
CA ALA A 31 25.74 -1.24 -1.27
C ALA A 31 25.75 -2.35 -0.20
N MET A 32 24.85 -2.28 0.79
CA MET A 32 24.74 -3.34 1.79
C MET A 32 24.28 -4.66 1.18
N SER A 33 23.38 -4.64 0.19
CA SER A 33 22.96 -5.86 -0.52
C SER A 33 24.11 -6.52 -1.26
N PHE A 34 24.97 -5.71 -1.89
CA PHE A 34 26.18 -6.19 -2.57
C PHE A 34 27.18 -6.80 -1.59
N VAL A 35 27.47 -6.12 -0.48
CA VAL A 35 28.39 -6.60 0.57
C VAL A 35 27.91 -7.90 1.22
N THR A 36 26.60 -7.99 1.48
CA THR A 36 26.00 -9.18 2.13
C THR A 36 25.67 -10.30 1.14
N GLY A 37 25.79 -10.05 -0.16
CA GLY A 37 25.41 -10.97 -1.24
C GLY A 37 23.91 -11.30 -1.30
N SER A 38 23.05 -10.56 -0.59
CA SER A 38 21.61 -10.83 -0.54
C SER A 38 20.80 -9.63 -0.07
N PHE A 39 19.75 -9.29 -0.83
CA PHE A 39 18.79 -8.25 -0.45
C PHE A 39 18.04 -8.56 0.85
N TYR A 40 17.84 -9.85 1.17
CA TYR A 40 17.10 -10.28 2.36
C TYR A 40 17.86 -10.09 3.68
N LYS A 41 19.19 -9.93 3.61
CA LYS A 41 20.04 -9.74 4.79
C LYS A 41 20.21 -8.28 5.18
N VAL A 42 19.70 -7.34 4.38
CA VAL A 42 19.84 -5.91 4.66
C VAL A 42 18.76 -5.46 5.63
N PRO A 43 19.11 -5.01 6.85
CA PRO A 43 18.13 -4.49 7.79
C PRO A 43 17.64 -3.12 7.31
N LEU A 44 16.45 -3.08 6.70
CA LEU A 44 15.82 -1.85 6.17
C LEU A 44 15.70 -0.75 7.24
N VAL A 45 15.50 -1.12 8.51
CA VAL A 45 15.45 -0.17 9.64
C VAL A 45 16.74 0.66 9.73
N ILE A 46 17.92 0.04 9.54
CA ILE A 46 19.20 0.76 9.58
C ILE A 46 19.29 1.74 8.41
N VAL A 47 18.90 1.31 7.20
CA VAL A 47 18.87 2.16 6.00
C VAL A 47 18.00 3.39 6.25
N PHE A 48 16.78 3.20 6.76
CA PHE A 48 15.84 4.29 7.03
C PHE A 48 16.31 5.23 8.14
N ILE A 49 16.94 4.71 9.21
CA ILE A 49 17.49 5.55 10.28
C ILE A 49 18.61 6.45 9.75
N ILE A 50 19.55 5.90 8.97
CA ILE A 50 20.66 6.69 8.41
C ILE A 50 20.12 7.75 7.44
N ALA A 51 19.20 7.38 6.55
CA ALA A 51 18.59 8.31 5.61
C ALA A 51 17.80 9.43 6.33
N SER A 52 17.06 9.09 7.39
CA SER A 52 16.30 10.06 8.20
C SER A 52 17.21 10.98 9.01
N ALA A 53 18.29 10.45 9.59
CA ALA A 53 19.31 11.26 10.27
C ALA A 53 19.94 12.25 9.30
N TYR A 54 20.32 11.79 8.11
CA TYR A 54 20.84 12.66 7.05
C TYR A 54 19.81 13.73 6.63
N ALA A 55 18.54 13.36 6.43
CA ALA A 55 17.45 14.30 6.13
C ALA A 55 17.32 15.38 7.21
N LEU A 56 17.41 15.00 8.48
CA LEU A 56 17.37 15.92 9.62
C LEU A 56 18.57 16.88 9.60
N PHE A 57 19.78 16.41 9.27
CA PHE A 57 20.98 17.26 9.20
C PHE A 57 20.94 18.28 8.05
N ILE A 58 20.35 17.94 6.91
CA ILE A 58 20.24 18.86 5.78
C ILE A 58 19.07 19.85 5.91
N THR A 59 18.12 19.58 6.81
CA THR A 59 16.97 20.45 7.08
C THR A 59 17.44 21.70 7.80
N ASN A 60 17.56 22.81 7.07
CA ASN A 60 18.01 24.10 7.58
C ASN A 60 17.08 25.25 7.18
N HIS A 61 15.88 24.93 6.71
CA HIS A 61 14.87 25.93 6.34
C HIS A 61 13.80 26.01 7.41
N PRO A 62 13.60 27.20 8.00
CA PRO A 62 12.61 27.39 9.04
C PRO A 62 11.23 27.12 8.48
N ASP A 63 10.34 26.75 9.37
CA ASP A 63 8.96 26.47 9.06
C ASP A 63 8.28 27.69 8.41
N ALA A 64 7.78 27.53 7.17
CA ALA A 64 7.04 28.57 6.42
C ALA A 64 5.76 29.08 7.12
N THR A 65 5.26 28.37 8.13
CA THR A 65 4.06 28.73 8.92
C THR A 65 4.35 29.44 10.23
N ARG A 66 5.61 29.53 10.65
CA ARG A 66 6.03 30.32 11.82
C ARG A 66 6.69 31.63 11.36
N PRO A 67 6.46 32.75 12.05
CA PRO A 67 7.26 33.95 11.83
C PRO A 67 8.73 33.60 12.08
N ALA A 68 9.62 34.01 11.17
CA ALA A 68 11.04 33.77 11.31
C ALA A 68 11.54 34.34 12.64
N GLU A 69 11.98 33.48 13.56
CA GLU A 69 12.63 33.97 14.77
C GLU A 69 13.92 34.71 14.37
N PRO A 70 14.25 35.85 15.02
CA PRO A 70 15.33 36.72 14.56
C PRO A 70 16.74 36.15 14.71
N GLU A 71 16.92 35.03 15.42
CA GLU A 71 18.24 34.56 15.85
C GLU A 71 18.67 33.26 15.13
N LEU A 72 18.78 33.32 13.81
CA LEU A 72 19.45 32.26 13.05
C LEU A 72 20.99 32.41 13.19
N HIS A 73 21.56 31.98 14.30
CA HIS A 73 23.02 31.92 14.45
C HIS A 73 23.63 31.01 13.38
N ARG A 74 24.47 31.59 12.49
CA ARG A 74 25.22 30.92 11.40
C ARG A 74 24.40 30.36 10.22
N GLY A 75 23.11 30.67 10.09
CA GLY A 75 22.31 30.16 8.96
C GLY A 75 21.85 28.70 9.10
N LEU A 76 21.96 28.11 10.29
CA LEU A 76 21.62 26.72 10.60
C LEU A 76 20.54 26.70 11.69
N LEU A 77 19.53 25.85 11.54
CA LEU A 77 18.50 25.69 12.57
C LEU A 77 19.04 24.89 13.77
N PRO A 78 18.60 25.19 15.01
CA PRO A 78 18.82 24.32 16.17
C PRO A 78 18.23 22.92 15.95
N ILE A 79 18.84 21.89 16.55
CA ILE A 79 18.40 20.48 16.38
C ILE A 79 16.91 20.30 16.69
N ALA A 80 16.42 20.92 17.78
CA ALA A 80 15.01 20.86 18.16
C ALA A 80 14.08 21.37 17.05
N GLU A 81 14.46 22.44 16.36
CA GLU A 81 13.67 22.98 15.26
C GLU A 81 13.74 22.08 14.02
N ARG A 82 14.89 21.50 13.70
CA ARG A 82 15.03 20.51 12.62
C ARG A 82 14.14 19.29 12.84
N VAL A 83 14.14 18.77 14.07
CA VAL A 83 13.24 17.69 14.49
C VAL A 83 11.79 18.12 14.26
N SER A 84 11.40 19.34 14.67
CA SER A 84 10.03 19.81 14.48
C SER A 84 9.60 19.89 13.01
N VAL A 85 10.47 20.40 12.13
CA VAL A 85 10.20 20.51 10.69
C VAL A 85 10.11 19.12 10.06
N PHE A 86 11.02 18.22 10.42
CA PHE A 86 11.01 16.83 9.97
C PHE A 86 9.75 16.09 10.44
N SER A 87 9.43 16.17 11.73
CA SER A 87 8.26 15.52 12.35
C SER A 87 6.95 16.01 11.74
N ARG A 88 6.86 17.28 11.38
CA ARG A 88 5.67 17.79 10.67
C ARG A 88 5.54 17.22 9.26
N GLY A 89 6.64 17.11 8.52
CA GLY A 89 6.63 16.46 7.21
C GLY A 89 6.27 14.98 7.31
N ALA A 90 6.77 14.29 8.35
CA ALA A 90 6.41 12.91 8.65
C ALA A 90 4.93 12.76 9.07
N GLY A 91 4.37 13.77 9.74
CA GLY A 91 2.97 13.84 10.16
C GLY A 91 1.99 14.35 9.10
N GLU A 92 2.40 14.40 7.82
CA GLU A 92 1.51 14.77 6.72
C GLU A 92 0.30 13.82 6.67
N LYS A 93 -0.87 14.36 6.36
CA LYS A 93 -2.15 13.67 6.48
C LYS A 93 -2.15 12.32 5.73
N ASN A 94 -1.62 12.26 4.51
CA ASN A 94 -1.63 11.04 3.73
C ASN A 94 -0.71 9.98 4.33
N LEU A 95 0.46 10.37 4.85
CA LEU A 95 1.36 9.45 5.55
C LEU A 95 0.72 8.89 6.81
N MET A 96 0.03 9.73 7.59
CA MET A 96 -0.71 9.28 8.76
C MET A 96 -1.86 8.34 8.39
N MET A 97 -2.62 8.64 7.34
CA MET A 97 -3.66 7.75 6.83
C MET A 97 -3.09 6.38 6.42
N MET A 98 -1.94 6.36 5.73
CA MET A 98 -1.27 5.12 5.37
C MET A 98 -0.92 4.29 6.62
N LEU A 99 -0.38 4.92 7.68
CA LEU A 99 -0.07 4.22 8.93
C LEU A 99 -1.32 3.57 9.55
N TRP A 100 -2.43 4.30 9.61
CA TRP A 100 -3.70 3.76 10.13
C TRP A 100 -4.20 2.57 9.31
N ILE A 101 -4.16 2.69 7.99
CA ILE A 101 -4.55 1.61 7.08
C ILE A 101 -3.68 0.37 7.29
N PHE A 102 -2.36 0.53 7.45
CA PHE A 102 -1.44 -0.59 7.72
C PHE A 102 -1.76 -1.31 9.02
N ILE A 103 -2.01 -0.56 10.10
CA ILE A 103 -2.36 -1.13 11.42
C ILE A 103 -3.66 -1.92 11.30
N LEU A 104 -4.70 -1.32 10.70
CA LEU A 104 -6.00 -1.97 10.53
C LEU A 104 -5.94 -3.19 9.61
N ALA A 105 -5.16 -3.13 8.53
CA ALA A 105 -4.97 -4.23 7.59
C ALA A 105 -4.19 -5.38 8.23
N GLY A 106 -3.16 -5.08 9.03
CA GLY A 106 -2.41 -6.08 9.79
C GLY A 106 -3.30 -6.81 10.80
N ALA A 107 -4.06 -6.06 11.60
CA ALA A 107 -5.03 -6.60 12.54
C ALA A 107 -6.09 -7.48 11.86
N PHE A 108 -6.61 -7.03 10.71
CA PHE A 108 -7.58 -7.78 9.91
C PHE A 108 -6.98 -9.09 9.40
N ALA A 109 -5.78 -9.04 8.80
CA ALA A 109 -5.08 -10.19 8.25
C ALA A 109 -4.85 -11.26 9.32
N ALA A 110 -4.37 -10.85 10.49
CA ALA A 110 -4.02 -11.75 11.58
C ALA A 110 -5.26 -12.35 12.25
N SER A 111 -6.29 -11.54 12.51
CA SER A 111 -7.60 -12.02 12.99
C SER A 111 -8.23 -13.00 12.00
N ALA A 112 -8.20 -12.68 10.71
CA ALA A 112 -8.76 -13.52 9.64
C ALA A 112 -8.02 -14.85 9.51
N LYS A 113 -6.69 -14.83 9.64
CA LYS A 113 -5.88 -16.04 9.70
C LYS A 113 -6.28 -16.91 10.88
N GLN A 114 -6.33 -16.34 12.09
CA GLN A 114 -6.61 -17.11 13.30
C GLN A 114 -8.01 -17.71 13.31
N MET A 115 -9.03 -17.00 12.80
CA MET A 115 -10.37 -17.57 12.71
C MET A 115 -10.53 -18.61 11.58
N GLY A 116 -9.52 -18.85 10.74
CA GLY A 116 -9.59 -19.79 9.61
C GLY A 116 -10.37 -19.26 8.39
N ALA A 117 -10.47 -17.93 8.26
CA ALA A 117 -11.09 -17.29 7.11
C ALA A 117 -10.25 -17.40 5.85
N ILE A 118 -8.92 -17.35 6.01
CA ILE A 118 -7.98 -17.58 4.90
C ILE A 118 -8.24 -18.97 4.32
N ASP A 119 -8.20 -20.01 5.15
CA ASP A 119 -8.36 -21.39 4.69
C ASP A 119 -9.74 -21.63 4.06
N SER A 120 -10.80 -21.11 4.67
CA SER A 120 -12.16 -21.20 4.12
C SER A 120 -12.29 -20.47 2.78
N THR A 121 -11.67 -19.30 2.64
CA THR A 121 -11.73 -18.50 1.41
C THR A 121 -10.95 -19.17 0.29
N VAL A 122 -9.78 -19.74 0.59
CA VAL A 122 -9.01 -20.50 -0.38
C VAL A 122 -9.75 -21.76 -0.79
N ALA A 123 -10.26 -22.56 0.15
CA ALA A 123 -11.02 -23.76 -0.16
C ALA A 123 -12.29 -23.45 -0.99
N MET A 124 -13.01 -22.38 -0.68
CA MET A 124 -14.13 -21.91 -1.51
C MET A 124 -13.67 -21.53 -2.92
N THR A 125 -12.57 -20.77 -3.02
CA THR A 125 -12.05 -20.31 -4.31
C THR A 125 -11.54 -21.48 -5.15
N LEU A 126 -10.87 -22.46 -4.55
CA LEU A 126 -10.39 -23.68 -5.23
C LEU A 126 -11.54 -24.58 -5.70
N ARG A 127 -12.71 -24.55 -5.03
CA ARG A 127 -13.93 -25.23 -5.52
C ARG A 127 -14.57 -24.50 -6.70
N ALA A 128 -14.52 -23.17 -6.70
CA ALA A 128 -15.17 -22.34 -7.72
C ALA A 128 -14.29 -22.11 -8.96
N LEU A 129 -12.96 -22.02 -8.78
CA LEU A 129 -11.99 -21.68 -9.80
C LEU A 129 -10.73 -22.58 -9.72
N PRO A 130 -10.13 -22.92 -10.87
CA PRO A 130 -8.82 -23.57 -10.89
C PRO A 130 -7.73 -22.66 -10.31
N VAL A 131 -6.72 -23.27 -9.67
CA VAL A 131 -5.56 -22.57 -9.06
C VAL A 131 -4.87 -21.63 -10.06
N SER A 132 -4.84 -22.02 -11.34
CA SER A 132 -4.22 -21.24 -12.42
C SER A 132 -4.86 -19.87 -12.64
N LEU A 133 -6.11 -19.67 -12.21
CA LEU A 133 -6.82 -18.40 -12.32
C LEU A 133 -6.69 -17.52 -11.07
N LEU A 134 -6.05 -17.98 -9.99
CA LEU A 134 -5.93 -17.21 -8.76
C LEU A 134 -5.06 -15.95 -8.94
N VAL A 135 -3.87 -16.10 -9.53
CA VAL A 135 -2.96 -14.96 -9.78
C VAL A 135 -3.57 -13.94 -10.74
N PRO A 136 -4.05 -14.32 -11.95
CA PRO A 136 -4.67 -13.35 -12.85
C PRO A 136 -5.98 -12.77 -12.29
N GLY A 137 -6.77 -13.55 -11.53
CA GLY A 137 -7.98 -13.07 -10.86
C GLY A 137 -7.68 -12.01 -9.80
N LEU A 138 -6.67 -12.23 -8.95
CA LEU A 138 -6.23 -11.25 -7.95
C LEU A 138 -5.68 -9.97 -8.60
N PHE A 139 -4.95 -10.08 -9.72
CA PHE A 139 -4.52 -8.92 -10.49
C PHE A 139 -5.71 -8.09 -10.97
N LEU A 140 -6.72 -8.71 -11.59
CA LEU A 140 -7.92 -8.01 -12.06
C LEU A 140 -8.73 -7.40 -10.92
N ALA A 141 -8.89 -8.11 -9.81
CA ALA A 141 -9.54 -7.58 -8.62
C ALA A 141 -8.80 -6.33 -8.11
N ALA A 142 -7.48 -6.36 -8.05
CA ALA A 142 -6.67 -5.20 -7.65
C ALA A 142 -6.78 -4.02 -8.62
N CYS A 143 -6.80 -4.28 -9.94
CA CYS A 143 -7.05 -3.26 -10.96
C CYS A 143 -8.40 -2.56 -10.73
N PHE A 144 -9.46 -3.35 -10.53
CA PHE A 144 -10.81 -2.83 -10.41
C PHE A 144 -11.03 -2.09 -9.09
N VAL A 145 -10.56 -2.66 -7.98
CA VAL A 145 -10.62 -2.03 -6.65
C VAL A 145 -9.85 -0.71 -6.65
N SER A 146 -8.65 -0.66 -7.22
CA SER A 146 -7.85 0.57 -7.28
C SER A 146 -8.45 1.64 -8.19
N LEU A 147 -9.08 1.25 -9.31
CA LEU A 147 -9.87 2.17 -10.14
C LEU A 147 -11.07 2.77 -9.36
N SER A 148 -11.72 1.95 -8.52
CA SER A 148 -12.94 2.32 -7.80
C SER A 148 -12.66 3.19 -6.57
N ILE A 149 -11.70 2.78 -5.74
CA ILE A 149 -11.26 3.51 -4.54
C ILE A 149 -10.44 4.74 -4.95
N GLY A 150 -9.67 4.63 -6.03
CA GLY A 150 -8.79 5.68 -6.50
C GLY A 150 -7.51 5.84 -5.68
N THR A 151 -7.09 4.82 -4.93
CA THR A 151 -5.81 4.82 -4.20
C THR A 151 -5.04 3.51 -4.41
N SER A 152 -3.77 3.61 -4.82
CA SER A 152 -2.87 2.44 -4.95
C SER A 152 -2.56 1.84 -3.59
N VAL A 153 -2.12 2.66 -2.63
CA VAL A 153 -1.72 2.18 -1.30
C VAL A 153 -2.88 1.54 -0.56
N GLY A 154 -4.07 2.15 -0.57
CA GLY A 154 -5.25 1.59 0.08
C GLY A 154 -5.63 0.23 -0.52
N THR A 155 -5.54 0.09 -1.84
CA THR A 155 -5.78 -1.19 -2.52
C THR A 155 -4.75 -2.25 -2.16
N VAL A 156 -3.45 -1.90 -2.15
CA VAL A 156 -2.40 -2.83 -1.72
C VAL A 156 -2.66 -3.30 -0.30
N MET A 157 -2.99 -2.41 0.63
CA MET A 157 -3.23 -2.78 2.02
C MET A 157 -4.50 -3.61 2.22
N ALA A 158 -5.54 -3.36 1.43
CA ALA A 158 -6.77 -4.15 1.50
C ALA A 158 -6.57 -5.57 0.94
N LEU A 159 -5.82 -5.71 -0.16
CA LEU A 159 -5.75 -6.97 -0.91
C LEU A 159 -4.52 -7.84 -0.60
N VAL A 160 -3.40 -7.27 -0.14
CA VAL A 160 -2.20 -8.05 0.21
C VAL A 160 -2.47 -9.08 1.31
N PRO A 161 -3.20 -8.78 2.40
CA PRO A 161 -3.64 -9.78 3.38
C PRO A 161 -4.41 -10.96 2.78
N VAL A 162 -5.26 -10.70 1.78
CA VAL A 162 -6.02 -11.73 1.09
C VAL A 162 -5.07 -12.58 0.24
N ALA A 163 -4.21 -11.92 -0.53
CA ALA A 163 -3.23 -12.55 -1.41
C ALA A 163 -2.20 -13.40 -0.64
N THR A 164 -1.73 -12.95 0.52
CA THR A 164 -0.79 -13.71 1.35
C THR A 164 -1.43 -14.99 1.87
N GLY A 165 -2.69 -14.91 2.29
CA GLY A 165 -3.47 -16.08 2.69
C GLY A 165 -3.73 -17.05 1.54
N VAL A 166 -4.03 -16.54 0.35
CA VAL A 166 -4.17 -17.37 -0.86
C VAL A 166 -2.88 -18.09 -1.18
N ALA A 167 -1.74 -17.38 -1.18
CA ALA A 167 -0.43 -17.95 -1.49
C ALA A 167 -0.02 -19.08 -0.52
N SER A 168 -0.30 -18.92 0.79
CA SER A 168 0.09 -19.93 1.79
C SER A 168 -0.62 -21.26 1.61
N SER A 169 -1.85 -21.25 1.12
CA SER A 169 -2.69 -22.46 1.04
C SER A 169 -2.78 -23.04 -0.38
N SER A 170 -2.40 -22.29 -1.43
CA SER A 170 -2.41 -22.76 -2.82
C SER A 170 -1.03 -23.18 -3.36
N GLY A 171 0.04 -23.05 -2.56
CA GLY A 171 1.41 -23.36 -2.97
C GLY A 171 2.01 -22.40 -4.01
N LEU A 172 1.34 -21.25 -4.26
CA LEU A 172 1.85 -20.23 -5.17
C LEU A 172 2.96 -19.43 -4.48
N ALA A 173 3.97 -19.03 -5.25
CA ALA A 173 5.06 -18.21 -4.72
C ALA A 173 4.51 -16.87 -4.20
N LEU A 174 4.67 -16.60 -2.90
CA LEU A 174 4.21 -15.37 -2.27
C LEU A 174 4.63 -14.09 -3.03
N PRO A 175 5.89 -13.94 -3.52
CA PRO A 175 6.28 -12.78 -4.31
C PRO A 175 5.49 -12.59 -5.60
N LEU A 176 5.05 -13.69 -6.24
CA LEU A 176 4.25 -13.64 -7.47
C LEU A 176 2.85 -13.10 -7.17
N VAL A 177 2.19 -13.63 -6.14
CA VAL A 177 0.81 -13.25 -5.80
C VAL A 177 0.77 -11.80 -5.28
N VAL A 178 1.71 -11.43 -4.40
CA VAL A 178 1.83 -10.04 -3.92
C VAL A 178 2.19 -9.10 -5.08
N GLY A 179 3.10 -9.50 -5.97
CA GLY A 179 3.46 -8.73 -7.15
C GLY A 179 2.27 -8.46 -8.08
N ALA A 180 1.39 -9.46 -8.26
CA ALA A 180 0.15 -9.30 -9.03
C ALA A 180 -0.80 -8.28 -8.40
N VAL A 181 -1.04 -8.35 -7.08
CA VAL A 181 -1.87 -7.36 -6.39
C VAL A 181 -1.28 -5.96 -6.47
N VAL A 182 0.03 -5.83 -6.22
CA VAL A 182 0.73 -4.54 -6.29
C VAL A 182 0.66 -3.96 -7.71
N GLY A 183 0.93 -4.76 -8.73
CA GLY A 183 0.84 -4.33 -10.13
C GLY A 183 -0.57 -3.85 -10.50
N GLY A 184 -1.60 -4.59 -10.10
CA GLY A 184 -2.99 -4.18 -10.34
C GLY A 184 -3.39 -2.91 -9.59
N ALA A 185 -2.95 -2.77 -8.34
CA ALA A 185 -3.19 -1.58 -7.54
C ALA A 185 -2.56 -0.31 -8.18
N PHE A 186 -1.33 -0.40 -8.67
CA PHE A 186 -0.69 0.73 -9.37
C PHE A 186 -1.29 1.02 -10.74
N PHE A 187 -1.76 -0.01 -11.46
CA PHE A 187 -2.51 0.18 -12.70
C PHE A 187 -3.77 1.02 -12.47
N GLY A 188 -4.57 0.69 -11.46
CA GLY A 188 -5.81 1.42 -11.19
C GLY A 188 -5.59 2.86 -10.72
N ASP A 189 -4.59 3.10 -9.88
CA ASP A 189 -4.26 4.45 -9.37
C ASP A 189 -3.79 5.38 -10.49
N ASN A 190 -3.05 4.84 -11.46
CA ASN A 190 -2.62 5.58 -12.64
C ASN A 190 -3.80 6.09 -13.48
N LEU A 191 -4.90 5.33 -13.49
CA LEU A 191 -6.12 5.58 -14.25
C LEU A 191 -7.26 6.22 -13.43
N SER A 192 -7.11 6.35 -12.12
CA SER A 192 -8.13 6.92 -11.26
C SER A 192 -8.45 8.38 -11.63
N PHE A 193 -9.75 8.72 -11.63
CA PHE A 193 -10.24 10.10 -11.77
C PHE A 193 -10.23 10.87 -10.44
N ILE A 194 -10.13 10.16 -9.32
CA ILE A 194 -10.38 10.68 -7.96
C ILE A 194 -9.06 10.77 -7.14
N SER A 195 -7.94 10.25 -7.65
CA SER A 195 -6.64 10.28 -6.95
C SER A 195 -6.10 11.71 -6.79
N ASP A 196 -5.65 12.05 -5.57
CA ASP A 196 -5.11 13.39 -5.24
C ASP A 196 -3.96 13.79 -6.17
N THR A 197 -3.06 12.85 -6.47
CA THR A 197 -1.96 13.07 -7.41
C THR A 197 -2.45 13.42 -8.81
N THR A 198 -3.55 12.80 -9.24
CA THR A 198 -4.20 13.01 -10.53
C THR A 198 -4.88 14.39 -10.59
N ILE A 199 -5.61 14.77 -9.54
CA ILE A 199 -6.29 16.06 -9.46
C ILE A 199 -5.26 17.20 -9.42
N VAL A 200 -4.21 17.06 -8.58
CA VAL A 200 -3.15 18.07 -8.47
C VAL A 200 -2.33 18.17 -9.75
N ALA A 201 -1.96 17.05 -10.38
CA ALA A 201 -1.23 17.06 -11.64
C ALA A 201 -2.03 17.75 -12.76
N THR A 202 -3.31 17.40 -12.93
CA THR A 202 -4.13 17.99 -13.99
C THR A 202 -4.43 19.47 -13.76
N ARG A 203 -4.71 19.88 -12.53
CA ARG A 203 -4.91 21.29 -12.16
C ARG A 203 -3.64 22.12 -12.31
N SER A 204 -2.49 21.60 -11.88
CA SER A 204 -1.20 22.33 -12.00
C SER A 204 -0.75 22.49 -13.44
N GLN A 205 -1.07 21.53 -14.32
CA GLN A 205 -0.74 21.59 -15.74
C GLN A 205 -1.85 22.21 -16.61
N GLY A 206 -2.99 22.61 -16.03
CA GLY A 206 -4.10 23.21 -16.77
C GLY A 206 -4.78 22.29 -17.79
N VAL A 207 -4.69 20.97 -17.60
CA VAL A 207 -5.28 19.96 -18.48
C VAL A 207 -6.51 19.31 -17.86
N ARG A 208 -7.42 18.78 -18.69
CA ARG A 208 -8.63 18.10 -18.18
C ARG A 208 -8.28 16.69 -17.69
N LEU A 209 -8.99 16.22 -16.66
CA LEU A 209 -8.88 14.85 -16.14
C LEU A 209 -9.13 13.78 -17.21
N SER A 210 -10.10 14.02 -18.11
CA SER A 210 -10.40 13.13 -19.24
C SER A 210 -9.23 12.98 -20.21
N ASP A 211 -8.46 14.05 -20.45
CA ASP A 211 -7.33 14.03 -21.38
C ASP A 211 -6.15 13.24 -20.80
N LYS A 212 -5.90 13.39 -19.48
CA LYS A 212 -4.97 12.52 -18.73
C LYS A 212 -5.39 11.05 -18.84
N PHE A 213 -6.64 10.73 -18.49
CA PHE A 213 -7.13 9.35 -18.50
C PHE A 213 -6.95 8.69 -19.86
N ARG A 214 -7.37 9.39 -20.94
CA ARG A 214 -7.27 8.89 -22.31
C ARG A 214 -5.83 8.64 -22.76
N THR A 215 -4.87 9.39 -22.22
CA THR A 215 -3.45 9.19 -22.50
C THR A 215 -2.89 8.05 -21.67
N ASN A 216 -3.18 8.01 -20.38
CA ASN A 216 -2.70 6.98 -19.47
C ASN A 216 -3.24 5.59 -19.82
N ILE A 217 -4.50 5.46 -20.24
CA ILE A 217 -5.06 4.15 -20.59
C ILE A 217 -4.38 3.55 -21.83
N ARG A 218 -3.91 4.38 -22.77
CA ARG A 218 -3.19 3.90 -23.97
C ARG A 218 -1.83 3.29 -23.64
N ILE A 219 -1.21 3.68 -22.53
CA ILE A 219 0.07 3.13 -22.07
C ILE A 219 -0.13 2.02 -21.02
N ALA A 220 -1.08 2.20 -20.11
CA ALA A 220 -1.31 1.29 -19.01
C ALA A 220 -2.06 0.02 -19.44
N LEU A 221 -3.05 0.13 -20.34
CA LEU A 221 -3.85 -1.03 -20.76
C LEU A 221 -3.01 -2.08 -21.50
N PRO A 222 -2.13 -1.73 -22.48
CA PRO A 222 -1.27 -2.74 -23.10
C PRO A 222 -0.36 -3.44 -22.08
N ALA A 223 0.23 -2.69 -21.15
CA ALA A 223 1.06 -3.26 -20.09
C ALA A 223 0.24 -4.21 -19.19
N ALA A 224 -0.98 -3.82 -18.81
CA ALA A 224 -1.87 -4.66 -18.01
C ALA A 224 -2.30 -5.94 -18.73
N VAL A 225 -2.54 -5.88 -20.05
CA VAL A 225 -2.85 -7.07 -20.87
C VAL A 225 -1.65 -8.01 -20.91
N ILE A 226 -0.43 -7.49 -21.08
CA ILE A 226 0.80 -8.29 -21.05
C ILE A 226 0.99 -8.93 -19.67
N CYS A 227 0.86 -8.15 -18.59
CA CYS A 227 0.93 -8.66 -17.22
C CYS A 227 -0.12 -9.75 -16.96
N PHE A 228 -1.37 -9.53 -17.38
CA PHE A 228 -2.44 -10.52 -17.25
C PHE A 228 -2.09 -11.82 -17.98
N ALA A 229 -1.62 -11.75 -19.22
CA ALA A 229 -1.20 -12.91 -19.99
C ALA A 229 -0.04 -13.66 -19.30
N LEU A 230 0.95 -12.93 -18.78
CA LEU A 230 2.06 -13.51 -18.01
C LEU A 230 1.55 -14.18 -16.73
N TYR A 231 0.62 -13.56 -16.00
CA TYR A 231 0.04 -14.16 -14.79
C TYR A 231 -0.80 -15.40 -15.10
N CYS A 232 -1.49 -15.43 -16.25
CA CYS A 232 -2.13 -16.66 -16.72
C CYS A 232 -1.08 -17.75 -16.91
N VAL A 233 0.03 -17.51 -17.60
CA VAL A 233 1.09 -18.51 -17.81
C VAL A 233 1.74 -18.94 -16.49
N LEU A 234 2.16 -17.98 -15.66
CA LEU A 234 2.83 -18.24 -14.38
C LEU A 234 1.91 -18.88 -13.34
N GLY A 235 0.61 -18.65 -13.42
CA GLY A 235 -0.40 -19.28 -12.57
C GLY A 235 -0.53 -20.79 -12.78
N HIS A 236 -0.12 -21.33 -13.93
CA HIS A 236 -0.15 -22.77 -14.21
C HIS A 236 0.85 -23.59 -13.37
N GLY A 237 1.80 -22.94 -12.70
CA GLY A 237 2.76 -23.62 -11.82
C GLY A 237 2.22 -24.05 -10.46
N GLY A 238 0.96 -23.73 -10.13
CA GLY A 238 0.32 -24.19 -8.90
C GLY A 238 0.02 -25.68 -8.92
N HIS A 239 0.28 -26.39 -7.81
CA HIS A 239 -0.09 -27.80 -7.70
C HIS A 239 -1.61 -27.93 -7.57
N ASN A 240 -2.23 -28.87 -8.31
CA ASN A 240 -3.61 -29.25 -8.04
C ASN A 240 -3.70 -29.79 -6.62
N VAL A 241 -4.52 -29.16 -5.79
CA VAL A 241 -4.73 -29.60 -4.41
C VAL A 241 -5.46 -30.95 -4.46
N ALA A 242 -4.80 -32.02 -3.99
CA ALA A 242 -5.27 -33.41 -4.12
C ALA A 242 -6.64 -33.66 -3.45
N SER A 243 -7.01 -32.82 -2.48
CA SER A 243 -8.36 -32.75 -1.92
C SER A 243 -8.62 -31.31 -1.46
N ILE A 244 -9.72 -30.70 -1.91
CA ILE A 244 -10.08 -29.36 -1.47
C ILE A 244 -10.74 -29.50 -0.09
N PRO A 245 -10.18 -28.90 0.98
CA PRO A 245 -10.75 -28.97 2.31
C PRO A 245 -12.20 -28.45 2.34
N ASP A 246 -12.96 -28.85 3.35
CA ASP A 246 -14.25 -28.21 3.61
C ASP A 246 -14.05 -26.75 4.04
N PHE A 247 -14.99 -25.91 3.64
CA PHE A 247 -14.97 -24.48 3.91
C PHE A 247 -16.23 -24.04 4.65
N SER A 248 -16.08 -23.06 5.53
CA SER A 248 -17.20 -22.41 6.18
C SER A 248 -17.52 -21.11 5.47
N LEU A 249 -18.70 -21.01 4.84
CA LEU A 249 -19.17 -19.77 4.20
C LEU A 249 -19.16 -18.60 5.18
N LEU A 250 -19.51 -18.84 6.45
CA LEU A 250 -19.54 -17.80 7.47
C LEU A 250 -18.16 -17.17 7.67
N LYS A 251 -17.08 -17.97 7.63
CA LYS A 251 -15.70 -17.49 7.77
C LYS A 251 -15.21 -16.72 6.54
N VAL A 252 -15.86 -16.86 5.39
CA VAL A 252 -15.51 -16.13 4.14
C VAL A 252 -16.12 -14.73 4.09
N VAL A 253 -17.24 -14.51 4.79
CA VAL A 253 -18.00 -13.25 4.81
C VAL A 253 -17.12 -12.00 5.01
N PRO A 254 -16.12 -11.97 5.92
CA PRO A 254 -15.36 -10.76 6.16
C PRO A 254 -14.53 -10.31 4.95
N TYR A 255 -13.93 -11.25 4.21
CA TYR A 255 -13.21 -10.94 2.98
C TYR A 255 -14.14 -10.48 1.85
N LEU A 256 -15.30 -11.12 1.71
CA LEU A 256 -16.29 -10.70 0.71
C LEU A 256 -16.85 -9.31 1.03
N ALA A 257 -17.15 -9.02 2.29
CA ALA A 257 -17.62 -7.72 2.72
C ALA A 257 -16.58 -6.64 2.44
N VAL A 258 -15.30 -6.90 2.75
CA VAL A 258 -14.18 -6.00 2.43
C VAL A 258 -14.09 -5.75 0.93
N LEU A 259 -14.12 -6.81 0.12
CA LEU A 259 -14.00 -6.71 -1.34
C LEU A 259 -15.19 -5.96 -1.96
N VAL A 260 -16.41 -6.26 -1.53
CA VAL A 260 -17.63 -5.60 -2.03
C VAL A 260 -17.64 -4.13 -1.61
N ALA A 261 -17.36 -3.81 -0.35
CA ALA A 261 -17.32 -2.42 0.12
C ALA A 261 -16.23 -1.61 -0.61
N ALA A 262 -15.06 -2.20 -0.85
CA ALA A 262 -13.99 -1.62 -1.66
C ALA A 262 -14.43 -1.35 -3.10
N VAL A 263 -15.11 -2.31 -3.74
CA VAL A 263 -15.69 -2.19 -5.09
C VAL A 263 -16.74 -1.08 -5.16
N LEU A 264 -17.54 -0.93 -4.11
CA LEU A 264 -18.55 0.13 -4.00
C LEU A 264 -17.94 1.51 -3.72
N GLY A 265 -16.62 1.63 -3.61
CA GLY A 265 -15.93 2.90 -3.36
C GLY A 265 -16.06 3.40 -1.93
N VAL A 266 -16.33 2.52 -0.97
CA VAL A 266 -16.31 2.87 0.47
C VAL A 266 -14.87 3.17 0.88
N ASP A 267 -14.70 4.16 1.76
CA ASP A 267 -13.39 4.55 2.30
C ASP A 267 -12.64 3.35 2.90
N VAL A 268 -11.34 3.25 2.61
CA VAL A 268 -10.52 2.10 2.96
C VAL A 268 -10.43 1.89 4.48
N MET A 269 -10.41 2.96 5.28
CA MET A 269 -10.39 2.82 6.72
C MET A 269 -11.68 2.18 7.21
N LEU A 270 -12.84 2.62 6.70
CA LEU A 270 -14.13 2.03 7.04
C LEU A 270 -14.24 0.58 6.57
N VAL A 271 -13.73 0.27 5.38
CA VAL A 271 -13.67 -1.10 4.85
C VAL A 271 -12.87 -2.01 5.77
N LEU A 272 -11.69 -1.57 6.21
CA LEU A 272 -10.84 -2.36 7.10
C LEU A 272 -11.40 -2.44 8.53
N LEU A 273 -12.04 -1.38 9.04
CA LEU A 273 -12.75 -1.41 10.31
C LEU A 273 -13.90 -2.42 10.28
N LEU A 274 -14.72 -2.41 9.22
CA LEU A 274 -15.76 -3.40 8.98
C LEU A 274 -15.17 -4.81 8.96
N GLY A 275 -14.07 -5.02 8.23
CA GLY A 275 -13.37 -6.30 8.16
C GLY A 275 -12.95 -6.80 9.55
N ASN A 276 -12.34 -5.94 10.37
CA ASN A 276 -11.93 -6.28 11.74
C ASN A 276 -13.13 -6.62 12.64
N VAL A 277 -14.20 -5.83 12.59
CA VAL A 277 -15.41 -6.11 13.38
C VAL A 277 -16.04 -7.43 12.97
N LEU A 278 -16.11 -7.71 11.66
CA LEU A 278 -16.65 -8.96 11.14
C LEU A 278 -15.76 -10.17 11.51
N THR A 279 -14.44 -10.05 11.44
CA THR A 279 -13.54 -11.13 11.87
C THR A 279 -13.68 -11.42 13.36
N GLY A 280 -13.80 -10.39 14.19
CA GLY A 280 -14.08 -10.54 15.62
C GLY A 280 -15.39 -11.23 15.90
N ALA A 281 -16.49 -10.70 15.35
CA ALA A 281 -17.83 -11.23 15.58
C ALA A 281 -17.94 -12.70 15.14
N ILE A 282 -17.44 -13.04 13.95
CA ILE A 282 -17.49 -14.40 13.42
C ILE A 282 -16.51 -15.33 14.15
N GLY A 283 -15.31 -14.86 14.47
CA GLY A 283 -14.33 -15.64 15.23
C GLY A 283 -14.83 -16.03 16.61
N LEU A 284 -15.49 -15.10 17.31
CA LEU A 284 -16.18 -15.34 18.58
C LEU A 284 -17.37 -16.29 18.41
N ALA A 285 -18.24 -16.04 17.42
CA ALA A 285 -19.44 -16.85 17.20
C ALA A 285 -19.12 -18.30 16.80
N THR A 286 -18.01 -18.51 16.09
CA THR A 286 -17.55 -19.84 15.65
C THR A 286 -16.62 -20.53 16.66
N GLY A 287 -16.33 -19.88 17.79
CA GLY A 287 -15.41 -20.40 18.82
C GLY A 287 -13.96 -20.53 18.35
N SER A 288 -13.56 -19.79 17.31
CA SER A 288 -12.18 -19.84 16.79
C SER A 288 -11.19 -19.06 17.67
N PHE A 289 -11.69 -18.09 18.44
CA PHE A 289 -10.99 -17.45 19.55
C PHE A 289 -12.01 -16.86 20.52
N ASP A 290 -11.59 -16.59 21.75
CA ASP A 290 -12.31 -15.75 22.71
C ASP A 290 -11.91 -14.28 22.56
N VAL A 291 -12.45 -13.37 23.39
CA VAL A 291 -12.16 -11.92 23.28
C VAL A 291 -10.67 -11.63 23.50
N ALA A 292 -10.04 -12.34 24.44
CA ALA A 292 -8.61 -12.21 24.69
C ALA A 292 -7.79 -12.72 23.51
N GLY A 293 -8.15 -13.87 22.94
CA GLY A 293 -7.55 -14.43 21.74
C GLY A 293 -7.71 -13.54 20.52
N TRP A 294 -8.85 -12.83 20.39
CA TRP A 294 -9.07 -11.87 19.31
C TRP A 294 -8.10 -10.69 19.42
N PHE A 295 -7.95 -10.08 20.60
CA PHE A 295 -6.99 -8.99 20.79
C PHE A 295 -5.54 -9.46 20.63
N ALA A 296 -5.22 -10.65 21.14
CA ALA A 296 -3.90 -11.25 20.96
C ALA A 296 -3.58 -11.52 19.48
N SER A 297 -4.59 -11.81 18.65
CA SER A 297 -4.43 -11.99 17.21
C SER A 297 -3.98 -10.73 16.48
N MET A 298 -4.32 -9.55 17.00
CA MET A 298 -4.04 -8.26 16.35
C MET A 298 -2.72 -7.62 16.78
N ALA A 299 -2.08 -8.16 17.82
CA ALA A 299 -0.85 -7.62 18.39
C ALA A 299 0.38 -8.00 17.55
#